data_AF-A0A3D2U1S3-F1
#
_entry.id   AF-A0A3D2U1S3-F1
#
_cell.length_a   1.000
_cell.length_b   1.000
_cell.length_c   1.000
_cell.angle_alpha   90.00
_cell.angle_beta   90.00
_cell.angle_gamma   90.00
#
_symmetry.space_group_name_H-M   'P 1'
#
loop_
_entity.id
_entity.type
_entity.pdbx_description
1 polymer ?
#
loop_
_entity_poly.entity_id
_entity_poly.type
_entity_poly.pdbx_seq_one_letter_code
_entity_poly.pdbx_strand_id
1 'polypeptide(L)'
;IWATAPYFHNGSTPTLWHVLHPGQRPVVWTRKNDSFDHKRIGFVTKEFDTVPVSVTTARQRRRYFDTTKQGKSAAGHLFPDKLSESEKRAVLEFLKTL
;
A
#
# COMPACT_ATOMS: atom_id res chain seq x y z
N ILE A 1 -8.91 -13.13 2.76
CA ILE A 1 -7.89 -12.08 3.13
C ILE A 1 -7.87 -10.90 2.14
N TRP A 2 -8.19 -11.15 0.86
CA TRP A 2 -8.08 -10.16 -0.23
C TRP A 2 -8.97 -8.91 -0.11
N ALA A 3 -10.10 -8.97 0.59
CA ALA A 3 -11.10 -7.88 0.61
C ALA A 3 -10.80 -6.74 1.61
N THR A 4 -9.74 -6.82 2.43
CA THR A 4 -9.51 -5.89 3.55
C THR A 4 -8.27 -5.03 3.37
N ALA A 5 -8.09 -4.43 2.19
CA ALA A 5 -7.13 -3.34 2.04
C ALA A 5 -7.56 -2.12 2.92
N PRO A 6 -6.63 -1.31 3.42
CA PRO A 6 -5.17 -1.44 3.30
C PRO A 6 -4.59 -2.43 4.32
N TYR A 7 -3.38 -2.91 4.08
CA TYR A 7 -2.70 -3.96 4.84
C TYR A 7 -1.75 -3.41 5.91
N PHE A 8 -1.28 -4.33 6.76
CA PHE A 8 -0.61 -4.10 8.05
C PHE A 8 -1.52 -3.54 9.14
N HIS A 9 -1.07 -3.67 10.40
CA HIS A 9 -1.83 -3.25 11.58
C HIS A 9 -2.21 -1.76 11.57
N ASN A 10 -1.42 -0.93 10.88
CA ASN A 10 -1.63 0.51 10.76
C ASN A 10 -2.21 0.93 9.41
N GLY A 11 -2.55 -0.02 8.53
CA GLY A 11 -3.12 0.26 7.22
C GLY A 11 -2.19 1.04 6.28
N SER A 12 -0.88 0.96 6.47
CA SER A 12 0.10 1.76 5.71
C SER A 12 0.32 1.30 4.28
N THR A 13 -0.01 0.04 3.97
CA THR A 13 0.30 -0.57 2.68
C THR A 13 -0.98 -0.76 1.85
N PRO A 14 -1.13 -0.10 0.67
CA PRO A 14 -2.44 -0.01 0.01
C PRO A 14 -2.86 -1.26 -0.75
N THR A 15 -1.93 -2.15 -1.10
CA THR A 15 -2.23 -3.38 -1.86
C THR A 15 -1.39 -4.56 -1.37
N LEU A 16 -1.86 -5.79 -1.60
CA LEU A 16 -1.15 -7.00 -1.21
C LEU A 16 0.14 -7.17 -2.01
N TRP A 17 0.16 -6.69 -3.25
CA TRP A 17 1.37 -6.60 -4.04
C TRP A 17 2.45 -5.74 -3.33
N HIS A 18 2.09 -4.60 -2.74
CA HIS A 18 3.03 -3.77 -1.98
C HIS A 18 3.52 -4.46 -0.68
N VAL A 19 2.76 -5.38 -0.11
CA VAL A 19 3.22 -6.22 1.02
C VAL A 19 4.41 -7.09 0.57
N LEU A 20 4.35 -7.63 -0.65
CA LEU A 20 5.37 -8.47 -1.28
C LEU A 20 6.52 -7.69 -1.95
N HIS A 21 6.40 -6.37 -2.10
CA HIS A 21 7.42 -5.50 -2.71
C HIS A 21 7.78 -4.35 -1.76
N PRO A 22 8.52 -4.61 -0.66
CA PRO A 22 8.83 -3.61 0.36
C PRO A 22 9.47 -2.33 -0.18
N GLY A 23 10.43 -2.45 -1.11
CA GLY A 23 11.11 -1.31 -1.72
C GLY A 23 10.25 -0.46 -2.66
N GLN A 24 9.02 -0.89 -2.97
CA GLN A 24 8.09 -0.17 -3.85
C GLN A 24 6.86 0.33 -3.11
N ARG A 25 6.84 0.30 -1.77
CA ARG A 25 5.74 0.85 -0.98
C ARG A 25 5.72 2.38 -1.10
N PRO A 26 4.55 3.00 -1.37
CA PRO A 26 4.48 4.44 -1.53
C PRO A 26 4.71 5.18 -0.21
N VAL A 27 5.51 6.26 -0.25
CA VAL A 27 5.78 7.12 0.91
C VAL A 27 4.51 7.86 1.34
N VAL A 28 3.82 8.46 0.37
CA VAL A 28 2.51 9.08 0.53
C VAL A 28 1.55 8.55 -0.51
N TRP A 29 0.32 8.22 -0.11
CA TRP A 29 -0.71 7.78 -1.06
C TRP A 29 -2.11 8.23 -0.67
N THR A 30 -3.00 8.30 -1.66
CA THR A 30 -4.44 8.52 -1.47
C THR A 30 -5.24 7.63 -2.41
N ARG A 31 -6.48 7.28 -2.04
CA ARG A 31 -7.38 6.52 -2.93
C ARG A 31 -7.78 7.40 -4.12
N LYS A 32 -7.68 6.86 -5.33
CA LYS A 32 -8.14 7.55 -6.55
C LYS A 32 -9.68 7.56 -6.61
N ASN A 33 -10.29 6.45 -6.23
CA ASN A 33 -11.73 6.20 -6.19
C ASN A 33 -12.00 4.97 -5.28
N ASP A 34 -13.24 4.51 -5.21
CA ASP A 34 -13.63 3.30 -4.47
C ASP A 34 -13.47 2.01 -5.30
N SER A 35 -12.76 2.06 -6.44
CA SER A 35 -12.48 0.87 -7.24
C SER A 35 -11.37 0.02 -6.62
N PHE A 36 -11.44 -1.28 -6.89
CA PHE A 36 -10.47 -2.27 -6.43
C PHE A 36 -9.50 -2.65 -7.55
N ASP A 37 -8.20 -2.66 -7.24
CA ASP A 37 -7.16 -3.14 -8.15
C ASP A 37 -7.05 -4.68 -8.03
N HIS A 38 -7.61 -5.41 -8.99
CA HIS A 38 -7.56 -6.88 -9.01
C HIS A 38 -6.18 -7.46 -9.39
N LYS A 39 -5.27 -6.64 -9.94
CA LYS A 39 -3.91 -7.08 -10.26
C LYS A 39 -3.02 -7.00 -9.04
N ARG A 40 -3.08 -5.88 -8.31
CA ARG A 40 -2.28 -5.65 -7.09
C ARG A 40 -2.98 -6.08 -5.80
N ILE A 41 -4.29 -6.36 -5.87
CA ILE A 41 -5.18 -6.75 -4.77
C ILE A 41 -5.20 -5.65 -3.69
N GLY A 42 -6.00 -4.61 -3.91
CA GLY A 42 -6.18 -3.52 -2.96
C GLY A 42 -6.76 -2.26 -3.59
N PHE A 43 -6.40 -1.09 -3.06
CA PHE A 43 -6.91 0.17 -3.61
C PHE A 43 -6.20 0.61 -4.89
N VAL A 44 -6.96 1.25 -5.77
CA VAL A 44 -6.38 2.09 -6.82
C VAL A 44 -5.89 3.39 -6.17
N THR A 45 -4.58 3.59 -6.10
CA THR A 45 -3.94 4.72 -5.41
C THR A 45 -3.37 5.75 -6.38
N LYS A 46 -3.27 7.00 -5.90
CA LYS A 46 -2.30 7.99 -6.39
C LYS A 46 -1.17 8.07 -5.37
N GLU A 47 0.06 8.05 -5.84
CA GLU A 47 1.28 7.97 -5.03
C GLU A 47 2.08 9.26 -5.18
N PHE A 48 2.77 9.66 -4.11
CA PHE A 48 3.51 10.91 -4.02
C PHE A 48 4.74 10.71 -3.11
N ASP A 49 5.79 11.49 -3.36
CA ASP A 49 6.95 11.53 -2.47
C ASP A 49 6.63 12.27 -1.17
N THR A 50 5.82 13.33 -1.26
CA THR A 50 5.34 14.13 -0.13
C THR A 50 3.87 14.53 -0.33
N VAL A 51 3.20 14.94 0.75
CA VAL A 51 1.84 15.48 0.64
C VAL A 51 1.87 16.76 -0.22
N PRO A 52 1.06 16.87 -1.29
CA PRO A 52 1.11 18.02 -2.18
C PRO A 52 0.90 19.35 -1.44
N VAL A 53 1.70 20.37 -1.80
CA VAL A 53 1.66 21.70 -1.15
C VAL A 53 0.30 22.41 -1.26
N SER A 54 -0.52 22.03 -2.25
CA SER A 54 -1.89 22.52 -2.41
C SER A 54 -2.87 22.00 -1.34
N VAL A 55 -2.46 21.02 -0.53
CA VAL A 55 -3.26 20.41 0.54
C VAL A 55 -3.10 21.23 1.83
N THR A 56 -3.88 22.30 1.94
CA THR A 56 -3.73 23.29 3.03
C THR A 56 -4.58 22.99 4.26
N THR A 57 -5.72 22.32 4.10
CA THR A 57 -6.65 22.06 5.22
C THR A 57 -6.42 20.69 5.88
N ALA A 58 -6.74 20.59 7.17
CA ALA A 58 -6.69 19.31 7.89
C ALA A 58 -7.63 18.25 7.27
N ARG A 59 -8.79 18.66 6.76
CA ARG A 59 -9.73 17.77 6.08
C ARG A 59 -9.13 17.16 4.81
N GLN A 60 -8.44 17.97 4.00
CA GLN A 60 -7.77 17.46 2.80
C GLN A 60 -6.59 16.56 3.18
N ARG A 61 -5.78 16.94 4.18
CA ARG A 61 -4.64 16.13 4.66
C ARG A 61 -5.06 14.73 5.11
N ARG A 62 -6.22 14.57 5.76
CA ARG A 62 -6.74 13.26 6.17
C ARG A 62 -7.02 12.29 5.02
N ARG A 63 -7.09 12.77 3.76
CA ARG A 63 -7.22 11.90 2.58
C ARG A 63 -5.91 11.27 2.15
N TYR A 64 -4.77 11.78 2.64
CA TYR A 64 -3.44 11.26 2.32
C TYR A 64 -2.94 10.42 3.49
N PHE A 65 -2.51 9.20 3.21
CA PHE A 65 -1.72 8.41 4.12
C PHE A 65 -0.26 8.78 3.95
N ASP A 66 0.40 9.23 5.02
CA ASP A 66 1.80 9.66 5.02
C ASP A 66 2.59 8.77 5.98
N THR A 67 3.45 7.93 5.42
CA THR A 67 4.21 6.91 6.16
C THR A 67 5.36 7.49 6.96
N THR A 68 5.72 8.75 6.74
CA THR A 68 6.78 9.46 7.49
C THR A 68 6.32 9.87 8.90
N LYS A 69 5.01 9.83 9.16
CA LYS A 69 4.45 10.20 10.47
C LYS A 69 4.60 9.07 11.50
N GLN A 70 4.74 9.47 12.76
CA GLN A 70 4.83 8.54 13.88
C GLN A 70 3.66 7.55 13.88
N GLY A 71 3.96 6.26 14.03
CA GLY A 71 2.97 5.17 14.01
C GLY A 71 2.46 4.78 12.62
N LYS A 72 2.83 5.49 11.56
CA LYS A 72 2.36 5.24 10.18
C LYS A 72 3.39 4.62 9.25
N SER A 73 4.56 4.24 9.77
CA SER A 73 5.62 3.62 8.97
C SER A 73 5.10 2.41 8.19
N ALA A 74 5.51 2.31 6.92
CA ALA A 74 5.32 1.15 6.07
C ALA A 74 6.55 0.21 6.06
N ALA A 75 7.50 0.41 6.97
CA ALA A 75 8.73 -0.40 7.06
C ALA A 75 8.48 -1.78 7.67
N GLY A 76 9.49 -2.65 7.59
CA GLY A 76 9.43 -4.03 8.08
C GLY A 76 8.82 -4.98 7.06
N HIS A 77 8.60 -6.24 7.47
CA HIS A 77 8.10 -7.29 6.56
C HIS A 77 8.96 -7.39 5.28
N LEU A 78 10.29 -7.53 5.47
CA LEU A 78 11.30 -7.54 4.40
C LEU A 78 11.66 -8.95 3.91
N PHE A 79 11.11 -10.00 4.52
CA PHE A 79 11.34 -11.37 4.07
C PHE A 79 10.95 -11.64 2.60
N PRO A 80 9.96 -10.95 1.98
CA PRO A 80 9.68 -11.12 0.55
C PRO A 80 10.85 -10.72 -0.35
N ASP A 81 11.82 -9.93 0.11
CA ASP A 81 12.99 -9.55 -0.69
C ASP A 81 13.91 -10.74 -0.99
N LYS A 82 13.76 -11.86 -0.28
CA LYS A 82 14.46 -13.12 -0.57
C LYS A 82 13.83 -13.91 -1.72
N LEU A 83 12.62 -13.55 -2.13
CA LEU A 83 11.89 -14.22 -3.19
C LEU A 83 12.19 -13.57 -4.53
N SER A 84 12.29 -14.39 -5.57
CA SER A 84 12.24 -13.94 -6.96
C SER A 84 10.88 -13.33 -7.29
N GLU A 85 10.84 -12.53 -8.37
CA GLU A 85 9.59 -11.93 -8.84
C GLU A 85 8.54 -12.99 -9.26
N SER A 86 8.98 -14.14 -9.78
CA SER A 86 8.08 -15.26 -10.09
C SER A 86 7.49 -15.88 -8.82
N GLU A 87 8.27 -16.04 -7.76
CA GLU A 87 7.78 -16.57 -6.48
C GLU A 87 6.83 -15.58 -5.80
N LYS A 88 7.14 -14.27 -5.80
CA LYS A 88 6.23 -13.23 -5.32
C LYS A 88 4.89 -13.26 -6.06
N ARG A 89 4.91 -13.44 -7.38
CA ARG A 89 3.69 -13.61 -8.19
C ARG A 89 2.93 -14.87 -7.79
N ALA A 90 3.61 -16.01 -7.63
CA ALA A 90 2.97 -17.25 -7.22
C ALA A 90 2.29 -17.12 -5.85
N VAL A 91 2.96 -16.49 -4.88
CA VAL A 91 2.38 -16.18 -3.57
C VAL A 91 1.18 -15.25 -3.71
N LEU A 92 1.27 -14.20 -4.53
CA LEU A 92 0.15 -13.29 -4.75
C LEU A 92 -1.07 -14.00 -5.33
N GLU A 93 -0.89 -14.86 -6.33
CA GLU A 93 -2.00 -15.64 -6.92
C GLU A 93 -2.57 -16.65 -5.90
N PHE A 94 -1.73 -17.33 -5.12
CA PHE A 94 -2.19 -18.20 -4.04
C PHE A 94 -3.03 -17.44 -3.01
N LEU A 95 -2.59 -16.25 -2.59
CA LEU A 95 -3.35 -15.44 -1.64
C LEU A 95 -4.71 -14.94 -2.20
N LYS A 96 -4.91 -14.91 -3.52
CA LYS A 96 -6.22 -14.60 -4.13
C LYS A 96 -7.24 -15.72 -3.96
N THR A 97 -6.81 -16.96 -3.68
CA THR A 97 -7.71 -18.09 -3.48
C THR A 97 -8.21 -18.22 -2.03
N LEU A 98 -7.81 -17.32 -1.12
CA LEU A 98 -8.13 -17.33 0.32
C LEU A 98 -9.08 -16.20 0.75
#